data_AF-K0Z9Y9-F1
#
_entry.id   AF-K0Z9Y9-F1
#
_cell.length_a   1.000
_cell.length_b   1.000
_cell.length_c   1.000
_cell.angle_alpha   90.00
_cell.angle_beta   90.00
_cell.angle_gamma   90.00
#
_symmetry.space_group_name_H-M   'P 1'
#
loop_
_entity.id
_entity.type
_entity.pdbx_description
1 polymer ?
#
loop_
_entity_poly.entity_id
_entity_poly.type
_entity_poly.pdbx_seq_one_letter_code
_entity_poly.pdbx_strand_id
1 'polypeptide(L)'
;KVWAIPKMTDFWGIGRRMEKRLHALGIFSIRELATSNPDQLQKALGQTGLRLWFHANGIDESNVHRPYKAKSQGLGNSQILPRDYVKLRDIEIILREMAEQVAIRLRRAGKKTTLVSIYVGFSKQEVRPSIHTQMKVEPTNNTAILTDHVLKLFHNKYTSGAVRSVGVNYSGFVDESFGLISLFDDVDKLEKEERLQTAIDAIREQFGFTSLLKANALEEASRSLARSKLIGGHSAGGLDGLK
;
A
#
# COMPACT_ATOMS: atom_id res chain seq x y z
N LYS A 1 35.79 -3.99 -12.62
CA LYS A 1 35.34 -3.19 -11.44
C LYS A 1 34.34 -2.15 -11.91
N VAL A 2 33.29 -1.88 -11.13
CA VAL A 2 32.17 -0.98 -11.46
C VAL A 2 32.48 0.53 -11.30
N TRP A 3 33.71 0.88 -10.94
CA TRP A 3 34.11 2.24 -10.55
C TRP A 3 34.08 3.27 -11.69
N ALA A 4 34.11 2.81 -12.94
CA ALA A 4 34.10 3.66 -14.12
C ALA A 4 32.69 4.08 -14.55
N ILE A 5 31.65 3.74 -13.78
CA ILE A 5 30.28 4.18 -14.06
C ILE A 5 30.25 5.72 -14.00
N PRO A 6 29.84 6.40 -15.09
CA PRO A 6 30.01 7.84 -15.23
C PRO A 6 29.04 8.64 -14.35
N LYS A 7 27.83 8.12 -14.11
CA LYS A 7 26.83 8.76 -13.25
C LYS A 7 26.53 7.87 -12.07
N MET A 8 26.58 8.44 -10.86
CA MET A 8 26.28 7.69 -9.64
C MET A 8 24.88 7.07 -9.65
N THR A 9 23.90 7.72 -10.30
CA THR A 9 22.53 7.20 -10.43
C THR A 9 22.39 5.95 -11.30
N ASP A 10 23.39 5.65 -12.13
CA ASP A 10 23.39 4.46 -12.98
C ASP A 10 23.84 3.22 -12.17
N PHE A 11 24.38 3.43 -10.96
CA PHE A 11 24.75 2.36 -10.05
C PHE A 11 23.53 1.85 -9.27
N TRP A 12 23.40 0.51 -9.21
CA TRP A 12 22.29 -0.14 -8.53
C TRP A 12 22.20 0.27 -7.04
N GLY A 13 21.02 0.70 -6.62
CA GLY A 13 20.75 1.14 -5.25
C GLY A 13 21.03 2.63 -4.99
N ILE A 14 21.55 3.38 -5.97
CA ILE A 14 21.73 4.83 -5.87
C ILE A 14 20.71 5.54 -6.77
N GLY A 15 19.65 6.07 -6.17
CA GLY A 15 18.76 7.02 -6.85
C GLY A 15 19.13 8.48 -6.57
N ARG A 16 18.47 9.44 -7.22
CA ARG A 16 18.72 10.89 -7.07
C ARG A 16 18.77 11.38 -5.61
N ARG A 17 17.94 10.81 -4.72
CA ARG A 17 17.95 11.17 -3.30
C ARG A 17 19.18 10.62 -2.57
N MET A 18 19.61 9.41 -2.91
CA MET A 18 20.82 8.81 -2.32
C MET A 18 22.08 9.51 -2.83
N GLU A 19 22.14 9.83 -4.12
CA GLU A 19 23.19 10.64 -4.72
C GLU A 19 23.38 11.96 -3.97
N LYS A 20 22.31 12.72 -3.73
CA LYS A 20 22.37 13.95 -2.93
C LYS A 20 22.93 13.74 -1.52
N ARG A 21 22.57 12.62 -0.86
CA ARG A 21 23.09 12.29 0.48
C ARG A 21 24.58 11.95 0.44
N LEU A 22 25.02 11.22 -0.58
CA LEU A 22 26.43 10.88 -0.78
C LEU A 22 27.27 12.11 -1.13
N HIS A 23 26.76 13.00 -1.98
CA HIS A 23 27.40 14.30 -2.27
C HIS A 23 27.55 15.15 -1.00
N ALA A 24 26.55 15.14 -0.12
CA ALA A 24 26.63 15.82 1.19
C ALA A 24 27.69 15.22 2.13
N LEU A 25 28.14 13.98 1.88
CA LEU A 25 29.25 13.32 2.56
C LEU A 25 30.59 13.49 1.83
N GLY A 26 30.62 14.26 0.74
CA GLY A 26 31.81 14.47 -0.08
C GLY A 26 32.14 13.32 -1.04
N ILE A 27 31.19 12.44 -1.32
CA ILE A 27 31.35 11.29 -2.22
C ILE A 27 30.60 11.57 -3.52
N PHE A 28 31.34 11.78 -4.62
CA PHE A 28 30.83 12.19 -5.94
C PHE A 28 31.02 11.12 -7.02
N SER A 29 31.72 10.03 -6.72
CA SER A 29 31.92 8.92 -7.67
C SER A 29 31.80 7.55 -7.02
N ILE A 30 31.54 6.51 -7.83
CA ILE A 30 31.51 5.11 -7.36
C ILE A 30 32.89 4.67 -6.84
N ARG A 31 33.96 5.22 -7.41
CA ARG A 31 35.32 5.00 -6.92
C ARG A 31 35.48 5.54 -5.50
N GLU A 32 35.09 6.78 -5.27
CA GLU A 32 35.13 7.39 -3.92
C GLU A 32 34.28 6.63 -2.93
N LEU A 33 33.08 6.19 -3.34
CA LEU A 33 32.22 5.34 -2.53
C LEU A 33 32.94 4.04 -2.14
N ALA A 34 33.59 3.36 -3.08
CA ALA A 34 34.32 2.11 -2.84
C ALA A 34 35.56 2.29 -1.94
N THR A 35 36.21 3.45 -1.98
CA THR A 35 37.42 3.76 -1.18
C THR A 35 37.13 4.45 0.15
N SER A 36 35.89 4.87 0.37
CA SER A 36 35.49 5.56 1.60
C SER A 36 35.51 4.63 2.81
N ASN A 37 35.51 5.21 4.01
CA ASN A 37 35.50 4.45 5.26
C ASN A 37 34.10 3.82 5.48
N PRO A 38 33.99 2.47 5.53
CA PRO A 38 32.71 1.78 5.67
C PRO A 38 31.99 2.10 7.00
N ASP A 39 32.71 2.36 8.09
CA ASP A 39 32.12 2.71 9.39
C ASP A 39 31.46 4.08 9.34
N GLN A 40 32.08 5.04 8.65
CA GLN A 40 31.50 6.37 8.46
C GLN A 40 30.25 6.32 7.58
N LEU A 41 30.28 5.52 6.51
CA LEU A 41 29.11 5.27 5.67
C LEU A 41 27.98 4.61 6.45
N GLN A 42 28.28 3.61 7.28
CA GLN A 42 27.28 2.94 8.10
C GLN A 42 26.69 3.90 9.13
N LYS A 43 27.50 4.77 9.74
CA LYS A 43 27.02 5.78 10.69
C LYS A 43 26.10 6.81 10.03
N ALA A 44 26.40 7.24 8.80
CA ALA A 44 25.63 8.26 8.10
C ALA A 44 24.38 7.72 7.35
N LEU A 45 24.47 6.52 6.81
CA LEU A 45 23.47 5.94 5.90
C LEU A 45 22.87 4.61 6.41
N GLY A 46 23.31 4.10 7.56
CA GLY A 46 22.90 2.82 8.12
C GLY A 46 23.44 1.62 7.34
N GLN A 47 22.78 0.47 7.48
CA GLN A 47 23.12 -0.75 6.73
C GLN A 47 23.12 -0.54 5.21
N THR A 48 22.31 0.40 4.70
CA THR A 48 22.31 0.73 3.27
C THR A 48 23.64 1.31 2.80
N GLY A 49 24.30 2.15 3.60
CA GLY A 49 25.62 2.70 3.26
C GLY A 49 26.68 1.62 3.12
N LEU A 50 26.72 0.71 4.10
CA LEU A 50 27.63 -0.43 4.08
C LEU A 50 27.36 -1.35 2.88
N ARG A 51 26.08 -1.60 2.57
CA ARG A 51 25.70 -2.41 1.40
C ARG A 51 26.14 -1.77 0.08
N LEU A 52 26.00 -0.45 -0.05
CA LEU A 52 26.48 0.29 -1.22
C LEU A 52 28.00 0.21 -1.37
N TRP A 53 28.74 0.27 -0.25
CA TRP A 53 30.20 0.10 -0.24
C TRP A 53 30.63 -1.30 -0.72
N PHE A 54 29.97 -2.36 -0.24
CA PHE A 54 30.23 -3.72 -0.69
C PHE A 54 29.94 -3.88 -2.19
N HIS A 55 28.76 -3.44 -2.64
CA HIS A 55 28.41 -3.49 -4.06
C HIS A 55 29.39 -2.69 -4.93
N ALA A 56 29.84 -1.51 -4.48
CA ALA A 56 30.81 -0.70 -5.21
C ALA A 56 32.17 -1.41 -5.34
N ASN A 57 32.51 -2.28 -4.39
CA ASN A 57 33.66 -3.17 -4.43
C ASN A 57 33.40 -4.50 -5.16
N GLY A 58 32.20 -4.70 -5.72
CA GLY A 58 31.81 -5.92 -6.44
C GLY A 58 31.50 -7.11 -5.54
N ILE A 59 31.20 -6.85 -4.26
CA ILE A 59 30.88 -7.88 -3.26
C ILE A 59 29.35 -7.91 -3.09
N ASP A 60 28.74 -9.03 -3.47
CA ASP A 60 27.32 -9.31 -3.21
C ASP A 60 27.14 -10.79 -2.86
N GLU A 61 26.67 -11.06 -1.64
CA GLU A 61 26.42 -12.42 -1.13
C GLU A 61 24.99 -12.91 -1.38
N SER A 62 24.20 -12.14 -2.15
CA SER A 62 22.83 -12.50 -2.49
C SER A 62 22.77 -13.82 -3.25
N ASN A 63 22.19 -14.86 -2.64
CA ASN A 63 22.01 -16.16 -3.29
C ASN A 63 20.69 -16.18 -4.07
N VAL A 64 20.77 -16.09 -5.40
CA VAL A 64 19.61 -16.12 -6.31
C VAL A 64 18.80 -17.41 -6.25
N HIS A 65 19.38 -18.52 -5.78
CA HIS A 65 18.65 -19.79 -5.61
C HIS A 65 17.77 -19.82 -4.36
N ARG A 66 17.91 -18.86 -3.45
CA ARG A 66 17.05 -18.72 -2.27
C ARG A 66 16.01 -17.63 -2.54
N PRO A 67 14.78 -17.97 -2.91
CA PRO A 67 13.75 -16.96 -3.15
C PRO A 67 13.54 -16.11 -1.90
N TYR A 68 13.48 -14.80 -2.09
CA TYR A 68 13.27 -13.85 -1.00
C TYR A 68 11.94 -14.12 -0.31
N LYS A 69 11.98 -14.34 1.01
CA LYS A 69 10.77 -14.40 1.85
C LYS A 69 10.53 -13.01 2.42
N ALA A 70 9.42 -12.38 2.01
CA ALA A 70 9.03 -11.08 2.55
C ALA A 70 8.86 -11.16 4.07
N LYS A 71 9.48 -10.22 4.79
CA LYS A 71 9.39 -10.14 6.27
C LYS A 71 7.99 -9.84 6.77
N SER A 72 7.20 -9.13 5.96
CA SER A 72 5.80 -8.85 6.22
C SER A 72 5.03 -8.95 4.91
N GLN A 73 3.82 -9.49 5.00
CA GLN A 73 2.86 -9.45 3.91
C GLN A 73 1.93 -8.27 4.14
N GLY A 74 1.69 -7.53 3.07
CA GLY A 74 0.75 -6.42 3.03
C GLY A 74 -0.03 -6.49 1.73
N LEU A 75 -1.28 -6.10 1.79
CA LEU A 75 -2.20 -6.08 0.66
C LEU A 75 -2.80 -4.69 0.63
N GLY A 76 -2.59 -4.00 -0.47
CA GLY A 76 -3.08 -2.66 -0.62
C GLY A 76 -3.45 -2.36 -2.05
N ASN A 77 -4.08 -1.21 -2.19
CA ASN A 77 -4.39 -0.61 -3.47
C ASN A 77 -4.20 0.90 -3.33
N SER A 78 -3.73 1.54 -4.39
CA SER A 78 -3.61 2.99 -4.44
C SER A 78 -4.05 3.52 -5.81
N GLN A 79 -4.40 4.79 -5.84
CA GLN A 79 -4.84 5.46 -7.05
C GLN A 79 -4.43 6.92 -7.05
N ILE A 80 -3.94 7.37 -8.20
CA ILE A 80 -3.91 8.78 -8.55
C ILE A 80 -5.28 9.14 -9.13
N LEU A 81 -5.92 10.15 -8.54
CA LEU A 81 -7.25 10.62 -8.93
C LEU A 81 -7.17 11.41 -10.25
N PRO A 82 -8.20 11.31 -11.12
CA PRO A 82 -8.19 11.96 -12.43
C PRO A 82 -8.30 13.48 -12.33
N ARG A 83 -8.94 13.97 -11.27
CA ARG A 83 -9.08 15.39 -10.92
C ARG A 83 -8.77 15.59 -9.45
N ASP A 84 -8.78 16.84 -9.03
CA ASP A 84 -8.65 17.19 -7.62
C ASP A 84 -10.00 16.97 -6.93
N TYR A 85 -9.96 16.29 -5.77
CA TYR A 85 -11.12 15.99 -4.96
C TYR A 85 -11.09 16.90 -3.74
N VAL A 86 -12.06 17.81 -3.65
CA VAL A 86 -12.14 18.83 -2.59
C VAL A 86 -13.28 18.54 -1.62
N LYS A 87 -14.38 17.97 -2.12
CA LYS A 87 -15.55 17.60 -1.31
C LYS A 87 -15.21 16.39 -0.45
N LEU A 88 -15.46 16.49 0.86
CA LEU A 88 -15.22 15.41 1.81
C LEU A 88 -15.91 14.11 1.39
N ARG A 89 -17.20 14.19 1.05
CA ARG A 89 -18.01 13.04 0.58
C ARG A 89 -17.38 12.33 -0.62
N ASP A 90 -16.85 13.08 -1.59
CA ASP A 90 -16.22 12.49 -2.78
C ASP A 90 -14.97 11.69 -2.40
N ILE A 91 -14.16 12.21 -1.47
CA ILE A 91 -12.94 11.53 -0.99
C ILE A 91 -13.31 10.26 -0.21
N GLU A 92 -14.33 10.34 0.65
CA GLU A 92 -14.83 9.19 1.40
C GLU A 92 -15.34 8.09 0.48
N ILE A 93 -16.04 8.42 -0.61
CA ILE A 93 -16.48 7.44 -1.60
C ILE A 93 -15.27 6.65 -2.12
N ILE A 94 -14.19 7.32 -2.53
CA ILE A 94 -13.00 6.61 -3.02
C ILE A 94 -12.37 5.75 -1.92
N LEU A 95 -12.24 6.25 -0.69
CA LEU A 95 -11.67 5.48 0.40
C LEU A 95 -12.49 4.22 0.70
N ARG A 96 -13.82 4.31 0.67
CA ARG A 96 -14.74 3.17 0.81
C ARG A 96 -14.53 2.14 -0.31
N GLU A 97 -14.42 2.59 -1.56
CA GLU A 97 -14.16 1.73 -2.72
C GLU A 97 -12.84 0.98 -2.59
N MET A 98 -11.78 1.68 -2.19
CA MET A 98 -10.45 1.11 -2.01
C MET A 98 -10.43 0.12 -0.85
N ALA A 99 -11.06 0.46 0.28
CA ALA A 99 -11.18 -0.42 1.44
C ALA A 99 -11.92 -1.73 1.09
N GLU A 100 -12.99 -1.64 0.30
CA GLU A 100 -13.76 -2.80 -0.18
C GLU A 100 -12.93 -3.68 -1.13
N GLN A 101 -12.25 -3.08 -2.12
CA GLN A 101 -11.42 -3.84 -3.05
C GLN A 101 -10.30 -4.61 -2.33
N VAL A 102 -9.65 -3.99 -1.35
CA VAL A 102 -8.60 -4.66 -0.58
C VAL A 102 -9.21 -5.72 0.36
N ALA A 103 -10.39 -5.48 0.93
CA ALA A 103 -11.06 -6.46 1.80
C ALA A 103 -11.48 -7.74 1.05
N ILE A 104 -12.00 -7.62 -0.18
CA ILE A 104 -12.33 -8.78 -1.03
C ILE A 104 -11.08 -9.62 -1.30
N ARG A 105 -9.97 -8.97 -1.65
CA ARG A 105 -8.69 -9.66 -1.89
C ARG A 105 -8.14 -10.30 -0.61
N LEU A 106 -8.35 -9.68 0.54
CA LEU A 106 -7.96 -10.22 1.84
C LEU A 106 -8.75 -11.50 2.17
N ARG A 107 -10.08 -11.50 1.94
CA ARG A 107 -10.93 -12.70 2.12
C ARG A 107 -10.59 -13.81 1.15
N ARG A 108 -10.33 -13.51 -0.13
CA ARG A 108 -9.86 -14.51 -1.11
C ARG A 108 -8.54 -15.17 -0.72
N ALA A 109 -7.69 -14.46 0.02
CA ALA A 109 -6.45 -15.01 0.56
C ALA A 109 -6.66 -15.86 1.84
N GLY A 110 -7.89 -15.97 2.35
CA GLY A 110 -8.22 -16.65 3.61
C GLY A 110 -7.58 -15.98 4.83
N LYS A 111 -7.42 -14.65 4.80
CA LYS A 111 -6.73 -13.88 5.84
C LYS A 111 -7.66 -12.86 6.51
N LYS A 112 -7.28 -12.49 7.73
CA LYS A 112 -7.75 -11.31 8.47
C LYS A 112 -6.57 -10.35 8.68
N THR A 113 -6.84 -9.06 8.86
CA THR A 113 -5.79 -8.05 9.10
C THR A 113 -5.86 -7.52 10.53
N THR A 114 -4.69 -7.21 11.10
CA THR A 114 -4.56 -6.56 12.42
C THR A 114 -4.02 -5.14 12.32
N LEU A 115 -3.71 -4.66 11.11
CA LEU A 115 -3.18 -3.31 10.89
C LEU A 115 -3.78 -2.69 9.63
N VAL A 116 -4.52 -1.60 9.83
CA VAL A 116 -5.10 -0.78 8.75
C VAL A 116 -4.24 0.47 8.58
N SER A 117 -3.91 0.79 7.33
CA SER A 117 -3.12 1.97 6.98
C SER A 117 -3.71 2.70 5.78
N ILE A 118 -3.61 4.03 5.81
CA ILE A 118 -4.05 4.89 4.71
C ILE A 118 -2.91 5.80 4.25
N TYR A 119 -2.97 6.13 2.97
CA TYR A 119 -2.17 7.16 2.35
C TYR A 119 -3.10 8.14 1.64
N VAL A 120 -2.92 9.44 1.89
CA VAL A 120 -3.62 10.51 1.17
C VAL A 120 -2.60 11.56 0.76
N GLY A 121 -2.43 11.74 -0.55
CA GLY A 121 -1.58 12.76 -1.14
C GLY A 121 -2.42 13.92 -1.67
N PHE A 122 -2.02 15.12 -1.30
CA PHE A 122 -2.64 16.35 -1.76
C PHE A 122 -2.16 16.75 -3.16
N SER A 123 -2.91 17.63 -3.82
CA SER A 123 -2.55 18.25 -5.07
C SER A 123 -1.24 19.04 -4.93
N LYS A 124 -0.49 19.21 -6.02
CA LYS A 124 0.79 19.94 -5.99
C LYS A 124 0.64 21.41 -5.60
N GLN A 125 -0.55 21.96 -5.77
CA GLN A 125 -0.89 23.33 -5.39
C GLN A 125 -1.07 23.48 -3.87
N GLU A 126 -1.29 22.37 -3.16
CA GLU A 126 -1.40 22.35 -1.70
C GLU A 126 0.01 22.28 -1.09
N VAL A 127 0.37 23.29 -0.31
CA VAL A 127 1.63 23.29 0.46
C VAL A 127 1.44 22.48 1.74
N ARG A 128 1.14 21.19 1.59
CA ARG A 128 0.83 20.28 2.71
C ARG A 128 1.51 18.93 2.55
N PRO A 129 2.00 18.34 3.65
CA PRO A 129 2.53 16.99 3.61
C PRO A 129 1.39 15.99 3.35
N SER A 130 1.71 14.88 2.68
CA SER A 130 0.79 13.75 2.56
C SER A 130 0.45 13.17 3.92
N ILE A 131 -0.79 12.70 4.07
CA ILE A 131 -1.21 11.92 5.24
C ILE A 131 -0.74 10.49 5.07
N HIS A 132 -0.01 9.98 6.06
CA HIS A 132 0.30 8.57 6.19
C HIS A 132 0.08 8.17 7.64
N THR A 133 -0.93 7.34 7.90
CA THR A 133 -1.29 6.94 9.26
C THR A 133 -1.81 5.51 9.27
N GLN A 134 -1.67 4.85 10.42
CA GLN A 134 -2.06 3.46 10.62
C GLN A 134 -2.67 3.26 12.00
N MET A 135 -3.50 2.25 12.16
CA MET A 135 -4.00 1.79 13.45
C MET A 135 -3.99 0.27 13.53
N LYS A 136 -3.72 -0.25 14.72
CA LYS A 136 -3.97 -1.65 15.04
C LYS A 136 -5.46 -1.86 15.25
N VAL A 137 -5.95 -2.99 14.79
CA VAL A 137 -7.35 -3.39 14.89
C VAL A 137 -7.42 -4.86 15.30
N GLU A 138 -8.55 -5.26 15.88
CA GLU A 138 -8.82 -6.68 16.08
C GLU A 138 -8.86 -7.41 14.73
N PRO A 139 -8.39 -8.67 14.66
CA PRO A 139 -8.37 -9.44 13.43
C PRO A 139 -9.71 -9.44 12.71
N THR A 140 -9.79 -8.78 11.55
CA THR A 140 -11.03 -8.73 10.78
C THR A 140 -10.77 -8.70 9.28
N ASN A 141 -11.72 -9.23 8.52
CA ASN A 141 -11.82 -9.15 7.07
C ASN A 141 -13.19 -8.60 6.63
N ASN A 142 -13.99 -8.13 7.59
CA ASN A 142 -15.31 -7.56 7.36
C ASN A 142 -15.18 -6.20 6.68
N THR A 143 -15.81 -6.04 5.52
CA THR A 143 -15.68 -4.82 4.71
C THR A 143 -16.20 -3.59 5.44
N ALA A 144 -17.30 -3.69 6.19
CA ALA A 144 -17.89 -2.54 6.89
C ALA A 144 -16.97 -2.04 8.00
N ILE A 145 -16.46 -2.95 8.84
CA ILE A 145 -15.53 -2.65 9.94
C ILE A 145 -14.23 -2.02 9.41
N LEU A 146 -13.63 -2.63 8.38
CA LEU A 146 -12.40 -2.11 7.78
C LEU A 146 -12.60 -0.72 7.15
N THR A 147 -13.75 -0.51 6.50
CA THR A 147 -14.11 0.78 5.93
C THR A 147 -14.24 1.85 7.00
N ASP A 148 -14.86 1.54 8.14
CA ASP A 148 -14.99 2.47 9.26
C ASP A 148 -13.61 2.87 9.81
N HIS A 149 -12.72 1.89 10.01
CA HIS A 149 -11.35 2.18 10.44
C HIS A 149 -10.57 3.07 9.46
N VAL A 150 -10.72 2.83 8.14
CA VAL A 150 -10.11 3.67 7.09
C VAL A 150 -10.63 5.11 7.17
N LEU A 151 -11.94 5.30 7.31
CA LEU A 151 -12.55 6.63 7.40
C LEU A 151 -12.18 7.34 8.70
N LYS A 152 -12.13 6.61 9.82
CA LYS A 152 -11.67 7.12 11.11
C LYS A 152 -10.23 7.62 11.04
N LEU A 153 -9.32 6.86 10.41
CA LEU A 153 -7.95 7.31 10.16
C LEU A 153 -7.91 8.59 9.33
N PHE A 154 -8.78 8.68 8.32
CA PHE A 154 -8.86 9.84 7.44
C PHE A 154 -9.37 11.07 8.17
N HIS A 155 -10.52 10.99 8.84
CA HIS A 155 -11.14 12.10 9.59
C HIS A 155 -10.24 12.63 10.72
N ASN A 156 -9.46 11.76 11.36
CA ASN A 156 -8.53 12.17 12.42
C ASN A 156 -7.38 13.07 11.93
N LYS A 157 -7.04 13.05 10.64
CA LYS A 157 -5.88 13.76 10.08
C LYS A 157 -6.24 14.76 8.99
N TYR A 158 -7.34 14.53 8.29
CA TYR A 158 -7.78 15.40 7.21
C TYR A 158 -8.59 16.57 7.78
N THR A 159 -8.17 17.79 7.42
CA THR A 159 -8.90 19.01 7.76
C THR A 159 -9.52 19.64 6.53
N SER A 160 -8.71 19.85 5.48
CA SER A 160 -9.13 20.43 4.21
C SER A 160 -8.07 20.17 3.13
N GLY A 161 -8.37 20.56 1.89
CA GLY A 161 -7.41 20.60 0.79
C GLY A 161 -7.77 19.64 -0.35
N ALA A 162 -7.27 19.96 -1.55
CA ALA A 162 -7.47 19.14 -2.73
C ALA A 162 -6.67 17.83 -2.66
N VAL A 163 -7.36 16.69 -2.64
CA VAL A 163 -6.74 15.36 -2.68
C VAL A 163 -6.49 14.93 -4.13
N ARG A 164 -5.30 14.38 -4.40
CA ARG A 164 -4.87 13.89 -5.73
C ARG A 164 -4.49 12.43 -5.76
N SER A 165 -4.18 11.83 -4.62
CA SER A 165 -3.89 10.40 -4.54
C SER A 165 -4.37 9.79 -3.24
N VAL A 166 -4.86 8.57 -3.29
CA VAL A 166 -5.33 7.83 -2.12
C VAL A 166 -4.83 6.39 -2.17
N GLY A 167 -4.65 5.79 -1.00
CA GLY A 167 -4.27 4.40 -0.87
C GLY A 167 -4.76 3.81 0.45
N VAL A 168 -5.12 2.54 0.40
CA VAL A 168 -5.48 1.73 1.56
C VAL A 168 -4.61 0.50 1.55
N ASN A 169 -4.04 0.16 2.69
CA ASN A 169 -3.21 -1.04 2.84
C ASN A 169 -3.52 -1.73 4.18
N TYR A 170 -3.65 -3.05 4.10
CA TYR A 170 -3.85 -3.95 5.23
C TYR A 170 -2.59 -4.80 5.42
N SER A 171 -2.20 -5.04 6.67
CA SER A 171 -1.03 -5.85 6.99
C SER A 171 -1.19 -6.54 8.34
N GLY A 172 -0.16 -7.28 8.79
CA GLY A 172 -0.26 -8.08 10.01
C GLY A 172 -1.32 -9.19 9.83
N PHE A 173 -1.18 -9.97 8.77
CA PHE A 173 -2.15 -11.00 8.43
C PHE A 173 -2.12 -12.16 9.42
N VAL A 174 -3.32 -12.64 9.75
CA VAL A 174 -3.56 -13.88 10.48
C VAL A 174 -4.51 -14.73 9.65
N ASP A 175 -4.53 -16.05 9.89
CA ASP A 175 -5.47 -16.94 9.22
C ASP A 175 -6.91 -16.63 9.64
N GLU A 176 -7.85 -16.81 8.72
CA GLU A 176 -9.27 -16.51 8.96
C GLU A 176 -9.88 -17.29 10.14
N SER A 177 -9.35 -18.49 10.42
CA SER A 177 -9.71 -19.31 11.58
C SER A 177 -9.44 -18.64 12.93
N PHE A 178 -8.56 -17.63 12.98
CA PHE A 178 -8.40 -16.80 14.16
C PHE A 178 -9.55 -15.78 14.24
N GLY A 179 -10.61 -16.15 14.96
CA GLY A 179 -11.66 -15.25 15.41
C GLY A 179 -11.64 -15.15 16.94
N LEU A 180 -11.58 -13.93 17.47
CA LEU A 180 -12.04 -13.71 18.83
C LEU A 180 -13.55 -13.53 18.77
N ILE A 181 -14.29 -14.40 19.47
CA ILE A 181 -15.70 -14.19 19.78
C ILE A 181 -15.73 -13.63 21.20
N SER A 182 -16.24 -12.41 21.36
CA SER A 182 -16.51 -11.85 22.68
C SER A 182 -17.74 -12.53 23.29
N LEU A 183 -17.79 -12.62 24.62
CA LEU A 183 -18.95 -13.13 25.35
C LEU A 183 -20.23 -12.31 25.08
N PHE A 184 -20.07 -11.06 24.61
CA PHE A 184 -21.15 -10.13 24.35
C PHE A 184 -21.51 -10.00 22.86
N ASP A 185 -20.86 -10.78 21.99
CA ASP A 185 -21.15 -10.73 20.56
C ASP A 185 -22.42 -11.51 20.23
N ASP A 186 -23.24 -10.94 19.34
CA ASP A 186 -24.38 -11.64 18.75
C ASP A 186 -23.87 -12.55 17.62
N VAL A 187 -23.68 -13.83 17.97
CA VAL A 187 -23.14 -14.86 17.06
C VAL A 187 -24.01 -15.00 15.81
N ASP A 188 -25.35 -14.97 15.96
CA ASP A 188 -26.28 -15.12 14.83
C ASP A 188 -26.13 -13.96 13.83
N LYS A 189 -25.92 -12.75 14.35
CA LYS A 189 -25.68 -11.57 13.51
C LYS A 189 -24.34 -11.66 12.78
N LEU A 190 -23.27 -12.07 13.47
CA LEU A 190 -21.95 -12.23 12.87
C LEU A 190 -21.97 -13.28 11.75
N GLU A 191 -22.59 -14.44 12.00
CA GLU A 191 -22.72 -15.49 10.97
C GLU A 191 -23.51 -15.00 9.75
N LYS A 192 -24.60 -14.23 9.96
CA LYS A 192 -25.38 -13.66 8.86
C LYS A 192 -24.54 -12.68 8.03
N GLU A 193 -23.73 -11.85 8.66
CA GLU A 193 -22.84 -10.91 7.98
C GLU A 193 -21.74 -11.64 7.19
N GLU A 194 -21.13 -12.68 7.75
CA GLU A 194 -20.14 -13.50 7.06
C GLU A 194 -20.75 -14.21 5.84
N ARG A 195 -21.93 -14.84 6.01
CA ARG A 195 -22.65 -15.48 4.89
C ARG A 195 -22.99 -14.49 3.78
N LEU A 196 -23.41 -13.28 4.14
CA LEU A 196 -23.69 -12.21 3.16
C LEU A 196 -22.43 -11.83 2.38
N GLN A 197 -21.29 -11.64 3.05
CA GLN A 197 -20.04 -11.27 2.39
C GLN A 197 -19.55 -12.38 1.46
N THR A 198 -19.60 -13.63 1.91
CA THR A 198 -19.23 -14.79 1.09
C THR A 198 -20.12 -14.91 -0.15
N ALA A 199 -21.44 -14.70 -0.01
CA ALA A 199 -22.35 -14.71 -1.15
C ALA A 199 -22.04 -13.59 -2.17
N ILE A 200 -21.76 -12.38 -1.69
CA ILE A 200 -21.37 -11.25 -2.55
C ILE A 200 -20.08 -11.56 -3.31
N ASP A 201 -19.08 -12.12 -2.61
CA ASP A 201 -17.79 -12.43 -3.21
C ASP A 201 -17.90 -13.55 -4.25
N ALA A 202 -18.71 -14.58 -3.98
CA ALA A 202 -18.98 -15.68 -4.92
C ALA A 202 -19.65 -15.18 -6.20
N ILE A 203 -20.66 -14.30 -6.09
CA ILE A 203 -21.31 -13.67 -7.25
C ILE A 203 -20.28 -12.88 -8.07
N ARG A 204 -19.43 -12.08 -7.41
CA ARG A 204 -18.41 -11.26 -8.07
C ARG A 204 -17.28 -12.09 -8.67
N GLU A 205 -17.01 -13.27 -8.16
CA GLU A 205 -16.07 -14.22 -8.73
C GLU A 205 -16.62 -14.85 -10.01
N GLN A 206 -17.89 -15.25 -10.01
CA GLN A 206 -18.52 -15.89 -11.16
C GLN A 206 -18.90 -14.91 -12.28
N PHE A 207 -19.47 -13.75 -11.95
CA PHE A 207 -20.04 -12.80 -12.92
C PHE A 207 -19.24 -11.50 -13.05
N GLY A 208 -18.15 -11.37 -12.28
CA GLY A 208 -17.25 -10.23 -12.29
C GLY A 208 -17.65 -9.10 -11.35
N PHE A 209 -16.73 -8.17 -11.09
CA PHE A 209 -16.88 -7.14 -10.05
C PHE A 209 -18.09 -6.21 -10.25
N THR A 210 -18.42 -5.88 -11.50
CA THR A 210 -19.52 -4.96 -11.83
C THR A 210 -20.92 -5.60 -11.74
N SER A 211 -21.01 -6.92 -11.51
CA SER A 211 -22.29 -7.62 -11.33
C SER A 211 -23.05 -7.17 -10.09
N LEU A 212 -22.33 -6.78 -9.03
CA LEU A 212 -22.91 -6.29 -7.79
C LEU A 212 -22.10 -5.10 -7.25
N LEU A 213 -22.70 -3.93 -7.28
CA LEU A 213 -22.10 -2.67 -6.81
C LEU A 213 -22.97 -2.02 -5.75
N LYS A 214 -22.32 -1.30 -4.83
CA LYS A 214 -23.04 -0.42 -3.90
C LYS A 214 -23.60 0.80 -4.65
N ALA A 215 -24.70 1.37 -4.16
CA ALA A 215 -25.37 2.49 -4.80
C ALA A 215 -24.45 3.71 -5.03
N ASN A 216 -23.48 3.96 -4.14
CA ASN A 216 -22.50 5.03 -4.29
C ASN A 216 -21.57 4.88 -5.50
N ALA A 217 -21.50 3.70 -6.13
CA ALA A 217 -20.71 3.48 -7.34
C ALA A 217 -21.28 4.21 -8.57
N LEU A 218 -22.51 4.71 -8.49
CA LEU A 218 -23.17 5.50 -9.54
C LEU A 218 -22.96 7.02 -9.38
N GLU A 219 -22.36 7.45 -8.27
CA GLU A 219 -22.04 8.86 -8.03
C GLU A 219 -20.91 9.33 -8.97
N GLU A 220 -20.95 10.60 -9.39
CA GLU A 220 -19.95 11.16 -10.31
C GLU A 220 -18.51 11.08 -9.76
N ALA A 221 -18.38 11.13 -8.43
CA ALA A 221 -17.10 11.01 -7.74
C ALA A 221 -16.53 9.59 -7.78
N SER A 222 -17.37 8.56 -7.92
CA SER A 222 -16.97 7.15 -7.89
C SER A 222 -15.95 6.82 -8.98
N ARG A 223 -15.02 5.91 -8.67
CA ARG A 223 -14.09 5.35 -9.65
C ARG A 223 -14.29 3.86 -9.88
N SER A 224 -15.19 3.18 -9.17
CA SER A 224 -15.42 1.74 -9.29
C SER A 224 -15.64 1.27 -10.73
N LEU A 225 -16.60 1.86 -11.44
CA LEU A 225 -16.95 1.49 -12.82
C LEU A 225 -15.86 1.84 -13.84
N ALA A 226 -15.20 2.97 -13.65
CA ALA A 226 -14.13 3.37 -14.57
C ALA A 226 -12.90 2.49 -14.37
N ARG A 227 -12.59 2.09 -13.13
CA ARG A 227 -11.47 1.21 -12.80
C ARG A 227 -11.68 -0.21 -13.31
N SER A 228 -12.90 -0.73 -13.27
CA SER A 228 -13.20 -2.08 -13.77
C SER A 228 -12.99 -2.23 -15.29
N LYS A 229 -12.91 -1.11 -16.03
CA LYS A 229 -12.60 -1.09 -17.48
C LYS A 229 -11.11 -0.94 -17.78
N LEU A 230 -10.26 -0.69 -16.78
CA LEU A 230 -8.81 -0.59 -16.96
C LEU A 230 -8.19 -1.99 -17.03
N ILE A 231 -6.97 -2.10 -17.58
CA ILE A 231 -6.26 -3.38 -17.75
C ILE A 231 -4.92 -3.32 -16.99
N GLY A 232 -4.44 -4.46 -16.47
CA GLY A 232 -3.11 -4.58 -15.83
C GLY A 232 -2.99 -3.95 -14.44
N GLY A 233 -1.82 -3.41 -14.09
CA GLY A 233 -1.54 -2.84 -12.75
C GLY A 233 -2.44 -1.66 -12.33
N HIS A 234 -3.12 -1.02 -13.28
CA HIS A 234 -4.15 -0.01 -13.04
C HIS A 234 -5.54 -0.60 -12.76
N SER A 235 -5.73 -1.87 -13.10
CA SER A 235 -6.91 -2.69 -12.84
C SER A 235 -6.83 -3.48 -11.55
N ALA A 236 -5.99 -3.09 -10.59
CA ALA A 236 -5.89 -3.77 -9.28
C ALA A 236 -7.22 -3.79 -8.48
N GLY A 237 -8.28 -3.15 -8.98
CA GLY A 237 -9.67 -3.27 -8.48
C GLY A 237 -10.62 -4.10 -9.37
N GLY A 238 -10.24 -4.45 -10.60
CA GLY A 238 -11.06 -5.17 -11.57
C GLY A 238 -10.41 -6.48 -11.98
N LEU A 239 -10.41 -7.46 -11.09
CA LEU A 239 -10.07 -8.88 -11.34
C LEU A 239 -8.65 -9.22 -11.84
N ASP A 240 -7.91 -8.32 -12.48
CA ASP A 240 -6.70 -8.68 -13.23
C ASP A 240 -5.40 -8.67 -12.39
N GLY A 241 -5.49 -8.29 -11.12
CA GLY A 241 -4.45 -8.55 -10.12
C GLY A 241 -4.51 -9.97 -9.54
N LEU A 242 -5.28 -10.88 -10.14
CA LEU A 242 -5.66 -12.19 -9.61
C LEU A 242 -5.36 -13.35 -10.60
N LYS A 243 -4.19 -13.33 -11.25
CA LYS A 243 -3.58 -14.56 -11.79
C LYS A 243 -2.32 -14.87 -11.02
#